data_AF-A0AA42C0S8-F1
#
_entry.id   AF-A0AA42C0S8-F1
#
_cell.length_a   1.000
_cell.length_b   1.000
_cell.length_c   1.000
_cell.angle_alpha   90.00
_cell.angle_beta   90.00
_cell.angle_gamma   90.00
#
_symmetry.space_group_name_H-M   'P 1'
#
loop_
_entity.id
_entity.type
_entity.pdbx_description
1 polymer ?
#
loop_
_entity_poly.entity_id
_entity_poly.type
_entity_poly.pdbx_seq_one_letter_code
_entity_poly.pdbx_strand_id
1 'polypeptide(L)'
;MTELSGKRNPVVAEKLGGAAELGAQARGSVRPVTVWATVGVAVLALQVYVWIRWITGPYFTRVPTGPSDPPLYMKVPLVANAVILWAALPLAVWWFFIRPWRRERRITLDGMLLIAMGLMFFQDPLLNYFNTWCTYNTWLFNRGSWSSEIPGWVSPEAPGRQVAEPLLTNAPGYAYGVLFITIVGCWVMRKIKARRPNISNLRLVAVTYAIAFLFDFVMEGLVLLPIGFYTYPGAIRSVSINAGTYYQWPVYEGLMWGGVQAALCCLRYFTDDRGRTVVERGLDDVRGGLARQQLTRLLAIFAGVSACFFVFYNVPAQWIGMHADPWPEDHQKRSYFNGGICGDGTDTPCPNPVLPIPTKRSGYVDIHGQLVLPPGAQLPETVPLQRGK
;
A
#
# COMPACT_ATOMS: atom_id res chain seq x y z
N MET A 1 -22.31 -92.40 5.10
CA MET A 1 -21.07 -92.67 5.86
C MET A 1 -19.93 -92.61 4.85
N THR A 2 -18.96 -91.68 4.86
CA THR A 2 -18.37 -90.96 6.00
C THR A 2 -17.63 -89.71 5.50
N GLU A 3 -18.00 -88.58 6.11
CA GLU A 3 -17.25 -87.37 6.46
C GLU A 3 -16.39 -86.57 5.45
N LEU A 4 -16.92 -85.38 5.14
CA LEU A 4 -16.23 -84.17 4.70
C LEU A 4 -15.52 -83.51 5.89
N SER A 5 -14.18 -83.45 5.89
CA SER A 5 -13.40 -82.67 6.85
C SER A 5 -12.95 -81.35 6.22
N GLY A 6 -13.64 -80.27 6.57
CA GLY A 6 -13.28 -78.91 6.20
C GLY A 6 -12.20 -78.33 7.12
N LYS A 7 -11.00 -78.07 6.59
CA LYS A 7 -9.99 -77.23 7.26
C LYS A 7 -10.24 -75.77 6.94
N ARG A 8 -10.69 -75.01 7.94
CA ARG A 8 -10.69 -73.54 7.96
C ARG A 8 -9.26 -73.03 8.12
N ASN A 9 -8.76 -72.28 7.16
CA ASN A 9 -7.58 -71.43 7.35
C ASN A 9 -7.94 -70.27 8.29
N PRO A 10 -7.04 -69.87 9.22
CA PRO A 10 -7.29 -68.72 10.07
C PRO A 10 -7.17 -67.45 9.23
N VAL A 11 -8.25 -66.66 9.18
CA VAL A 11 -8.21 -65.30 8.67
C VAL A 11 -7.41 -64.48 9.67
N VAL A 12 -6.16 -64.18 9.32
CA VAL A 12 -5.35 -63.19 10.04
C VAL A 12 -5.99 -61.84 9.76
N ALA A 13 -6.77 -61.35 10.72
CA ALA A 13 -7.24 -59.96 10.73
C ALA A 13 -6.04 -59.05 11.01
N GLU A 14 -5.41 -58.57 9.94
CA GLU A 14 -4.45 -57.48 10.02
C GLU A 14 -5.18 -56.26 10.58
N LYS A 15 -4.83 -55.86 11.80
CA LYS A 15 -5.35 -54.64 12.42
C LYS A 15 -4.98 -53.47 11.52
N LEU A 16 -5.99 -52.78 10.99
CA LEU A 16 -5.96 -51.46 10.34
C LEU A 16 -5.44 -50.37 11.30
N GLY A 17 -4.22 -50.53 11.84
CA GLY A 17 -3.57 -49.54 12.70
C GLY A 17 -2.99 -48.37 11.89
N GLY A 18 -2.52 -48.62 10.67
CA GLY A 18 -1.86 -47.60 9.85
C GLY A 18 -2.79 -46.52 9.29
N ALA A 19 -4.08 -46.82 9.08
CA ALA A 19 -5.03 -45.83 8.54
C ALA A 19 -5.40 -44.76 9.58
N ALA A 20 -5.39 -45.10 10.87
CA ALA A 20 -5.66 -44.15 11.95
C ALA A 20 -4.44 -43.24 12.22
N GLU A 21 -3.22 -43.77 12.07
CA GLU A 21 -1.98 -42.98 12.25
C GLU A 21 -1.73 -42.00 11.10
N LEU A 22 -2.06 -42.38 9.85
CA LEU A 22 -2.04 -41.47 8.69
C LEU A 22 -3.06 -40.32 8.83
N GLY A 23 -4.19 -40.57 9.50
CA GLY A 23 -5.19 -39.54 9.83
C GLY A 23 -4.80 -38.63 11.00
N ALA A 24 -3.89 -39.08 11.87
CA ALA A 24 -3.40 -38.35 13.03
C ALA A 24 -2.23 -37.40 12.71
N GLN A 25 -1.43 -37.70 11.69
CA GLN A 25 -0.21 -36.94 11.35
C GLN A 25 -0.41 -35.65 10.54
N ALA A 26 -1.63 -35.28 10.14
CA ALA A 26 -1.87 -34.05 9.36
C ALA A 26 -2.77 -32.99 10.06
N ARG A 27 -2.99 -33.09 11.38
CA ARG A 27 -3.81 -32.11 12.12
C ARG A 27 -3.04 -30.93 12.73
N GLY A 28 -1.76 -30.81 12.43
CA GLY A 28 -0.91 -29.66 12.79
C GLY A 28 -0.50 -28.84 11.56
N SER A 29 -1.41 -28.57 10.63
CA SER A 29 -1.11 -27.71 9.49
C SER A 29 -1.53 -26.27 9.81
N VAL A 30 -0.57 -25.36 9.92
CA VAL A 30 -0.82 -23.92 10.02
C VAL A 30 -1.75 -23.52 8.89
N ARG A 31 -2.94 -23.02 9.23
CA ARG A 31 -3.98 -22.66 8.26
C ARG A 31 -3.63 -21.30 7.66
N PRO A 32 -3.23 -21.21 6.38
CA PRO A 32 -2.79 -19.95 5.80
C PRO A 32 -3.86 -18.86 5.92
N VAL A 33 -5.12 -19.20 5.66
CA VAL A 33 -6.25 -18.26 5.80
C VAL A 33 -6.38 -17.69 7.22
N THR A 34 -6.11 -18.48 8.26
CA THR A 34 -6.18 -18.00 9.64
C THR A 34 -5.03 -17.06 9.95
N VAL A 35 -3.82 -17.37 9.48
CA VAL A 35 -2.65 -16.48 9.64
C VAL A 35 -2.90 -15.15 8.92
N TRP A 36 -3.30 -15.19 7.66
CA TRP A 36 -3.60 -13.99 6.89
C TRP A 36 -4.75 -13.18 7.49
N ALA A 37 -5.82 -13.85 7.95
CA ALA A 37 -6.91 -13.15 8.62
C ALA A 37 -6.46 -12.51 9.94
N THR A 38 -5.62 -13.17 10.75
CA THR A 38 -5.05 -12.58 11.98
C THR A 38 -4.20 -11.35 11.67
N VAL A 39 -3.34 -11.41 10.65
CA VAL A 39 -2.58 -10.25 10.18
C VAL A 39 -3.53 -9.13 9.72
N GLY A 40 -4.57 -9.48 8.96
CA GLY A 40 -5.59 -8.53 8.50
C GLY A 40 -6.31 -7.84 9.66
N VAL A 41 -6.66 -8.58 10.72
CA VAL A 41 -7.25 -8.00 11.95
C VAL A 41 -6.27 -7.05 12.62
N ALA A 42 -5.00 -7.44 12.76
CA ALA A 42 -3.98 -6.60 13.40
C ALA A 42 -3.76 -5.28 12.64
N VAL A 43 -3.62 -5.35 11.31
CA VAL A 43 -3.47 -4.18 10.44
C VAL A 43 -4.72 -3.29 10.49
N LEU A 44 -5.92 -3.89 10.43
CA LEU A 44 -7.17 -3.14 10.50
C LEU A 44 -7.36 -2.48 11.86
N ALA A 45 -6.99 -3.14 12.96
CA ALA A 45 -7.05 -2.57 14.30
C ALA A 45 -6.09 -1.38 14.44
N LEU A 46 -4.87 -1.49 13.91
CA LEU A 46 -3.91 -0.39 13.85
C LEU A 46 -4.46 0.78 13.03
N GLN A 47 -5.02 0.51 11.85
CA GLN A 47 -5.62 1.51 10.97
C GLN A 47 -6.77 2.26 11.67
N VAL A 48 -7.69 1.54 12.31
CA VAL A 48 -8.80 2.15 13.07
C VAL A 48 -8.28 2.99 14.24
N TYR A 49 -7.31 2.48 15.00
CA TYR A 49 -6.68 3.23 16.10
C TYR A 49 -6.06 4.55 15.61
N VAL A 50 -5.26 4.49 14.55
CA VAL A 50 -4.58 5.66 13.98
C VAL A 50 -5.58 6.67 13.42
N TRP A 51 -6.60 6.23 12.69
CA TRP A 51 -7.62 7.13 12.16
C TRP A 51 -8.47 7.79 13.23
N ILE A 52 -8.89 7.05 14.28
CA ILE A 52 -9.59 7.64 15.42
C ILE A 52 -8.72 8.72 16.06
N ARG A 53 -7.46 8.39 16.36
CA ARG A 53 -6.52 9.32 16.98
C ARG A 53 -6.29 10.56 16.12
N TRP A 54 -6.15 10.39 14.81
CA TRP A 54 -6.00 11.49 13.86
C TRP A 54 -7.24 12.39 13.85
N ILE A 55 -8.44 11.85 13.63
CA ILE A 55 -9.70 12.63 13.55
C ILE A 55 -9.97 13.41 14.85
N THR A 56 -9.65 12.81 16.01
CA THR A 56 -9.80 13.46 17.32
C THR A 56 -8.60 14.33 17.72
N GLY A 57 -7.51 14.28 16.96
CA GLY A 57 -6.24 14.89 17.27
C GLY A 57 -6.01 16.22 16.57
N PRO A 58 -4.90 16.92 16.89
CA PRO A 58 -4.60 18.23 16.33
C PRO A 58 -4.21 18.19 14.84
N TYR A 59 -3.83 17.02 14.33
CA TYR A 59 -3.40 16.84 12.94
C TYR A 59 -4.56 16.75 11.93
N PHE A 60 -5.82 16.64 12.39
CA PHE A 60 -7.00 16.74 11.52
C PHE A 60 -7.32 18.21 11.19
N THR A 61 -6.40 18.85 10.48
CA THR A 61 -6.52 20.25 10.08
C THR A 61 -6.11 20.43 8.63
N ARG A 62 -6.68 21.41 7.95
CA ARG A 62 -6.37 21.66 6.54
C ARG A 62 -4.93 22.17 6.43
N VAL A 63 -4.15 21.56 5.54
CA VAL A 63 -2.86 22.11 5.10
C VAL A 63 -3.15 23.17 4.03
N PRO A 64 -2.71 24.42 4.24
CA PRO A 64 -3.01 25.50 3.31
C PRO A 64 -2.20 25.38 2.02
N THR A 65 -2.77 25.93 0.95
CA THR A 65 -2.15 26.02 -0.39
C THR A 65 -0.97 27.01 -0.41
N GLY A 66 -0.92 27.95 0.53
CA GLY A 66 0.08 28.99 0.62
C GLY A 66 -0.15 30.14 -0.39
N PRO A 67 0.84 31.02 -0.59
CA PRO A 67 0.68 32.25 -1.38
C PRO A 67 0.60 32.04 -2.89
N SER A 68 1.11 30.92 -3.42
CA SER A 68 1.02 30.61 -4.84
C SER A 68 -0.25 29.83 -5.15
N ASP A 69 -0.93 30.23 -6.22
CA ASP A 69 -2.17 29.60 -6.67
C ASP A 69 -1.89 28.66 -7.86
N PRO A 70 -2.39 27.40 -7.86
CA PRO A 70 -2.17 26.52 -8.99
C PRO A 70 -2.77 27.09 -10.29
N PRO A 71 -2.08 26.94 -11.42
CA PRO A 71 -2.59 27.40 -12.71
C PRO A 71 -3.82 26.57 -13.14
N LEU A 72 -4.65 27.15 -14.03
CA LEU A 72 -5.91 26.54 -14.46
C LEU A 72 -5.74 25.15 -15.10
N TYR A 73 -4.65 24.91 -15.83
CA TYR A 73 -4.37 23.61 -16.45
C TYR A 73 -4.13 22.50 -15.42
N MET A 74 -3.80 22.85 -14.17
CA MET A 74 -3.77 21.88 -13.06
C MET A 74 -5.15 21.78 -12.43
N LYS A 75 -5.75 22.92 -12.05
CA LYS A 75 -7.03 22.95 -11.32
C LYS A 75 -8.15 22.16 -12.00
N VAL A 76 -8.31 22.33 -13.32
CA VAL A 76 -9.42 21.71 -14.07
C VAL A 76 -9.31 20.17 -14.05
N PRO A 77 -8.18 19.55 -14.46
CA PRO A 77 -7.99 18.11 -14.32
C PRO A 77 -8.11 17.60 -12.87
N LEU A 78 -7.57 18.34 -11.89
CA LEU A 78 -7.63 17.95 -10.47
C LEU A 78 -9.08 17.86 -9.96
N VAL A 79 -9.92 18.85 -10.26
CA VAL A 79 -11.34 18.84 -9.90
C VAL A 79 -12.10 17.80 -10.69
N ALA A 80 -11.87 17.72 -12.00
CA ALA A 80 -12.52 16.73 -12.85
C ALA A 80 -12.25 15.32 -12.33
N ASN A 81 -11.00 15.01 -11.97
CA ASN A 81 -10.62 13.74 -11.36
C ASN A 81 -11.39 13.51 -10.05
N ALA A 82 -11.39 14.47 -9.12
CA ALA A 82 -12.11 14.33 -7.85
C ALA A 82 -13.63 14.10 -8.05
N VAL A 83 -14.26 14.86 -8.93
CA VAL A 83 -15.69 14.74 -9.22
C VAL A 83 -16.02 13.39 -9.87
N ILE A 84 -15.24 12.97 -10.87
CA ILE A 84 -15.42 11.67 -11.53
C ILE A 84 -15.23 10.54 -10.53
N LEU A 85 -14.20 10.61 -9.69
CA LEU A 85 -13.89 9.57 -8.72
C LEU A 85 -15.02 9.39 -7.70
N TRP A 86 -15.58 10.48 -7.18
CA TRP A 86 -16.71 10.42 -6.26
C TRP A 86 -18.02 10.04 -6.93
N ALA A 87 -18.29 10.52 -8.14
CA ALA A 87 -19.51 10.18 -8.86
C ALA A 87 -19.53 8.70 -9.26
N ALA A 88 -18.37 8.13 -9.62
CA ALA A 88 -18.23 6.74 -10.00
C ALA A 88 -18.20 5.79 -8.79
N LEU A 89 -17.84 6.26 -7.59
CA LEU A 89 -17.74 5.40 -6.40
C LEU A 89 -19.06 4.69 -6.05
N PRO A 90 -20.24 5.36 -5.98
CA PRO A 90 -21.52 4.67 -5.77
C PRO A 90 -21.83 3.64 -6.85
N LEU A 91 -21.49 3.92 -8.11
CA LEU A 91 -21.67 2.99 -9.23
C LEU A 91 -20.76 1.76 -9.08
N ALA A 92 -19.51 1.96 -8.68
CA ALA A 92 -18.56 0.88 -8.42
C ALA A 92 -19.02 0.00 -7.24
N VAL A 93 -19.42 0.62 -6.13
CA VAL A 93 -19.99 -0.10 -4.98
C VAL A 93 -21.25 -0.86 -5.38
N TRP A 94 -22.13 -0.25 -6.17
CA TRP A 94 -23.33 -0.93 -6.65
C TRP A 94 -22.99 -2.12 -7.54
N TRP A 95 -22.07 -1.96 -8.48
CA TRP A 95 -21.71 -2.98 -9.47
C TRP A 95 -20.93 -4.15 -8.88
N PHE A 96 -19.93 -3.88 -8.05
CA PHE A 96 -19.01 -4.90 -7.50
C PHE A 96 -19.48 -5.48 -6.17
N PHE A 97 -20.25 -4.74 -5.37
CA PHE A 97 -20.68 -5.18 -4.05
C PHE A 97 -22.19 -5.44 -3.97
N ILE A 98 -23.04 -4.43 -4.20
CA ILE A 98 -24.49 -4.53 -3.94
C ILE A 98 -25.19 -5.49 -4.92
N ARG A 99 -24.93 -5.36 -6.22
CA ARG A 99 -25.58 -6.17 -7.27
C ARG A 99 -25.23 -7.66 -7.14
N PRO A 100 -23.96 -8.07 -6.96
CA PRO A 100 -23.62 -9.48 -6.76
C PRO A 100 -24.17 -10.00 -5.42
N TRP A 101 -24.14 -9.19 -4.35
CA TRP A 101 -24.71 -9.60 -3.07
C TRP A 101 -26.22 -9.86 -3.19
N ARG A 102 -26.98 -9.02 -3.89
CA ARG A 102 -28.42 -9.24 -4.11
C ARG A 102 -28.72 -10.44 -5.02
N ARG A 103 -27.91 -10.68 -6.06
CA ARG A 103 -28.14 -11.75 -7.04
C ARG A 103 -27.67 -13.12 -6.56
N GLU A 104 -26.48 -13.18 -5.97
CA GLU A 104 -25.79 -14.43 -5.65
C GLU A 104 -25.77 -14.72 -4.14
N ARG A 105 -26.27 -13.80 -3.30
CA ARG A 105 -26.24 -13.88 -1.82
C ARG A 105 -24.84 -14.15 -1.24
N ARG A 106 -23.79 -13.80 -1.98
CA ARG A 106 -22.37 -13.91 -1.58
C ARG A 106 -21.59 -12.69 -2.02
N ILE A 107 -20.50 -12.39 -1.32
CA ILE A 107 -19.56 -11.34 -1.71
C ILE A 107 -18.56 -11.95 -2.69
N THR A 108 -18.47 -11.37 -3.89
CA THR A 108 -17.54 -11.81 -4.94
C THR A 108 -16.11 -11.40 -4.59
N LEU A 109 -15.13 -12.05 -5.23
CA LEU A 109 -13.73 -11.67 -5.07
C LEU A 109 -13.50 -10.19 -5.41
N ASP A 110 -14.11 -9.69 -6.50
CA ASP A 110 -13.98 -8.29 -6.89
C ASP A 110 -14.60 -7.34 -5.87
N GLY A 111 -15.73 -7.70 -5.25
CA GLY A 111 -16.31 -6.93 -4.14
C GLY A 111 -15.43 -6.91 -2.90
N MET A 112 -14.73 -8.01 -2.60
CA MET A 112 -13.74 -8.07 -1.50
C MET A 112 -12.48 -7.26 -1.82
N LEU A 113 -12.01 -7.31 -3.07
CA LEU A 113 -10.85 -6.54 -3.53
C LEU A 113 -11.14 -5.04 -3.52
N LEU A 114 -12.35 -4.60 -3.88
CA LEU A 114 -12.77 -3.20 -3.78
C LEU A 114 -12.60 -2.66 -2.34
N ILE A 115 -13.06 -3.43 -1.35
CA ILE A 115 -12.95 -3.06 0.07
C ILE A 115 -11.48 -3.14 0.52
N ALA A 116 -10.79 -4.22 0.17
CA ALA A 116 -9.40 -4.45 0.57
C ALA A 116 -8.45 -3.37 0.03
N MET A 117 -8.57 -3.01 -1.25
CA MET A 117 -7.77 -1.95 -1.88
C MET A 117 -8.16 -0.57 -1.35
N GLY A 118 -9.44 -0.34 -1.02
CA GLY A 118 -9.88 0.89 -0.37
C GLY A 118 -9.29 1.05 1.04
N LEU A 119 -9.16 -0.03 1.80
CA LEU A 119 -8.50 -0.02 3.11
C LEU A 119 -6.97 0.09 2.99
N MET A 120 -6.38 -0.47 1.92
CA MET A 120 -4.95 -0.40 1.63
C MET A 120 -4.45 1.04 1.50
N PHE A 121 -5.29 1.99 1.07
CA PHE A 121 -5.01 3.43 1.05
C PHE A 121 -4.39 3.97 2.35
N PHE A 122 -4.69 3.36 3.50
CA PHE A 122 -4.03 3.71 4.77
C PHE A 122 -2.50 3.73 4.72
N GLN A 123 -1.92 2.92 3.84
CA GLN A 123 -0.49 2.80 3.67
C GLN A 123 0.14 3.87 2.78
N ASP A 124 -0.66 4.68 2.07
CA ASP A 124 -0.18 5.68 1.10
C ASP A 124 0.83 6.66 1.74
N PRO A 125 0.58 7.26 2.92
CA PRO A 125 1.56 8.16 3.52
C PRO A 125 2.86 7.48 3.94
N LEU A 126 2.90 6.14 4.10
CA LEU A 126 4.08 5.44 4.64
C LEU A 126 5.33 5.65 3.78
N LEU A 127 5.19 5.96 2.50
CA LEU A 127 6.32 6.33 1.63
C LEU A 127 7.13 7.54 2.17
N ASN A 128 6.53 8.35 3.05
CA ASN A 128 7.14 9.51 3.70
C ASN A 128 7.64 9.25 5.14
N TYR A 129 7.72 7.98 5.58
CA TYR A 129 7.96 7.64 7.00
C TYR A 129 9.29 8.16 7.54
N PHE A 130 10.39 8.01 6.79
CA PHE A 130 11.72 8.51 7.19
C PHE A 130 11.99 9.94 6.76
N ASN A 131 11.63 10.26 5.52
CA ASN A 131 11.86 11.57 4.91
C ASN A 131 10.71 11.83 3.93
N THR A 132 10.40 13.10 3.68
CA THR A 132 9.33 13.48 2.75
C THR A 132 9.80 13.27 1.32
N TRP A 133 9.36 12.16 0.74
CA TRP A 133 9.71 11.69 -0.59
C TRP A 133 8.68 12.10 -1.66
N CYS A 134 7.39 12.01 -1.36
CA CYS A 134 6.28 12.46 -2.22
C CYS A 134 5.37 13.44 -1.48
N THR A 135 4.88 14.44 -2.20
CA THR A 135 3.86 15.37 -1.69
C THR A 135 2.73 15.54 -2.69
N TYR A 136 1.51 15.64 -2.18
CA TYR A 136 0.33 15.96 -2.98
C TYR A 136 0.12 17.46 -3.10
N ASN A 137 -0.65 17.84 -4.12
CA ASN A 137 -1.10 19.21 -4.27
C ASN A 137 -2.10 19.59 -3.17
N THR A 138 -1.71 20.50 -2.29
CA THR A 138 -2.49 20.94 -1.11
C THR A 138 -3.73 21.76 -1.48
N TRP A 139 -3.90 22.10 -2.76
CA TRP A 139 -5.14 22.67 -3.30
C TRP A 139 -6.30 21.65 -3.29
N LEU A 140 -6.00 20.36 -3.45
CA LEU A 140 -6.98 19.30 -3.31
C LEU A 140 -7.58 19.30 -1.90
N PHE A 141 -8.83 18.83 -1.79
CA PHE A 141 -9.48 18.72 -0.49
C PHE A 141 -8.68 17.80 0.43
N ASN A 142 -8.17 18.38 1.51
CA ASN A 142 -7.36 17.68 2.51
C ASN A 142 -7.72 18.12 3.93
N ARG A 143 -7.38 17.25 4.88
CA ARG A 143 -7.42 17.50 6.33
C ARG A 143 -6.09 17.08 6.96
N GLY A 144 -4.99 17.36 6.26
CA GLY A 144 -3.68 16.83 6.60
C GLY A 144 -3.60 15.35 6.30
N SER A 145 -2.87 14.61 7.14
CA SER A 145 -2.69 13.17 7.04
C SER A 145 -2.59 12.54 8.42
N TRP A 146 -2.77 11.23 8.49
CA TRP A 146 -2.71 10.46 9.74
C TRP A 146 -1.30 9.94 10.06
N SER A 147 -0.32 10.23 9.19
CA SER A 147 1.08 9.79 9.28
C SER A 147 1.67 10.01 10.67
N SER A 148 1.50 11.21 11.21
CA SER A 148 2.03 11.59 12.52
C SER A 148 1.52 10.77 13.71
N GLU A 149 0.36 10.14 13.57
CA GLU A 149 -0.26 9.29 14.60
C GLU A 149 0.14 7.81 14.46
N ILE A 150 0.85 7.45 13.38
CA ILE A 150 1.41 6.10 13.20
C ILE A 150 2.53 5.89 14.23
N PRO A 151 2.48 4.82 15.03
CA PRO A 151 3.53 4.51 15.99
C PRO A 151 4.91 4.43 15.31
N GLY A 152 5.87 5.17 15.86
CA GLY A 152 7.24 5.19 15.37
C GLY A 152 7.52 6.14 14.20
N TRP A 153 6.52 6.90 13.71
CA TRP A 153 6.71 7.88 12.63
C TRP A 153 7.94 8.79 12.87
N VAL A 154 8.83 8.86 11.88
CA VAL A 154 10.15 9.50 12.04
C VAL A 154 10.15 10.91 11.47
N SER A 155 9.62 11.09 10.25
CA SER A 155 9.62 12.37 9.53
C SER A 155 8.93 13.48 10.36
N PRO A 156 9.53 14.67 10.47
CA PRO A 156 8.98 15.77 11.25
C PRO A 156 7.75 16.35 10.55
N GLU A 157 6.69 16.54 11.33
CA GLU A 157 5.41 17.09 10.87
C GLU A 157 4.83 17.94 12.00
N ALA A 158 4.09 18.97 11.63
CA ALA A 158 3.33 19.79 12.57
C ALA A 158 1.88 19.95 12.07
N PRO A 159 0.91 20.20 12.97
CA PRO A 159 -0.46 20.50 12.57
C PRO A 159 -0.52 21.61 11.52
N GLY A 160 -1.08 21.30 10.34
CA GLY A 160 -1.18 22.23 9.21
C GLY A 160 0.09 22.40 8.37
N ARG A 161 1.21 21.76 8.76
CA ARG A 161 2.49 21.72 8.04
C ARG A 161 2.98 20.27 7.95
N GLN A 162 2.34 19.51 7.07
CA GLN A 162 2.55 18.08 6.88
C GLN A 162 2.13 17.71 5.45
N VAL A 163 2.45 16.48 5.03
CA VAL A 163 1.96 15.97 3.74
C VAL A 163 0.43 15.92 3.78
N ALA A 164 -0.21 16.52 2.78
CA ALA A 164 -1.65 16.68 2.74
C ALA A 164 -2.28 15.54 1.93
N GLU A 165 -2.95 14.59 2.58
CA GLU A 165 -3.62 13.49 1.89
C GLU A 165 -4.90 13.98 1.20
N PRO A 166 -5.03 13.84 -0.13
CA PRO A 166 -6.22 14.24 -0.85
C PRO A 166 -7.28 13.14 -0.73
N LEU A 167 -7.99 13.14 0.40
CA LEU A 167 -8.97 12.11 0.79
C LEU A 167 -10.03 11.86 -0.27
N LEU A 168 -10.44 12.91 -0.99
CA LEU A 168 -11.48 12.79 -2.01
C LEU A 168 -10.99 12.09 -3.28
N THR A 169 -9.69 12.02 -3.54
CA THR A 169 -9.18 11.39 -4.76
C THR A 169 -8.54 10.06 -4.45
N ASN A 170 -7.72 9.99 -3.41
CA ASN A 170 -6.95 8.79 -3.14
C ASN A 170 -7.86 7.65 -2.64
N ALA A 171 -8.79 7.90 -1.71
CA ALA A 171 -9.67 6.84 -1.22
C ALA A 171 -10.48 6.12 -2.34
N PRO A 172 -11.23 6.83 -3.21
CA PRO A 172 -11.90 6.17 -4.34
C PRO A 172 -10.92 5.64 -5.40
N GLY A 173 -9.84 6.36 -5.68
CA GLY A 173 -8.81 5.97 -6.65
C GLY A 173 -8.15 4.63 -6.28
N TYR A 174 -7.75 4.46 -5.03
CA TYR A 174 -7.23 3.20 -4.51
C TYR A 174 -8.30 2.11 -4.49
N ALA A 175 -9.53 2.41 -4.04
CA ALA A 175 -10.58 1.40 -3.93
C ALA A 175 -10.94 0.77 -5.28
N TYR A 176 -11.37 1.58 -6.25
CA TYR A 176 -11.88 1.05 -7.51
C TYR A 176 -10.95 1.32 -8.70
N GLY A 177 -10.13 2.36 -8.68
CA GLY A 177 -9.18 2.66 -9.75
C GLY A 177 -8.11 1.58 -9.86
N VAL A 178 -7.44 1.26 -8.74
CA VAL A 178 -6.46 0.16 -8.68
C VAL A 178 -7.14 -1.19 -9.00
N LEU A 179 -8.36 -1.42 -8.52
CA LEU A 179 -9.13 -2.61 -8.88
C LEU A 179 -9.38 -2.68 -10.39
N PHE A 180 -9.77 -1.58 -11.02
CA PHE A 180 -10.03 -1.52 -12.46
C PHE A 180 -8.77 -1.83 -13.26
N ILE A 181 -7.63 -1.22 -12.91
CA ILE A 181 -6.33 -1.52 -13.54
C ILE A 181 -5.96 -2.99 -13.32
N THR A 182 -6.28 -3.56 -12.15
CA THR A 182 -6.06 -4.99 -11.86
C THR A 182 -6.94 -5.90 -12.72
N ILE A 183 -8.22 -5.55 -12.92
CA ILE A 183 -9.13 -6.29 -13.80
C ILE A 183 -8.63 -6.26 -15.24
N VAL A 184 -8.19 -5.09 -15.73
CA VAL A 184 -7.60 -4.91 -17.06
C VAL A 184 -6.31 -5.70 -17.19
N GLY A 185 -5.42 -5.66 -16.19
CA GLY A 185 -4.20 -6.46 -16.15
C GLY A 185 -4.48 -7.96 -16.23
N CYS A 186 -5.45 -8.47 -15.46
CA CYS A 186 -5.90 -9.86 -15.59
C CYS A 186 -6.49 -10.17 -16.97
N TRP A 187 -7.17 -9.23 -17.62
CA TRP A 187 -7.67 -9.39 -18.99
C TRP A 187 -6.51 -9.48 -20.00
N VAL A 188 -5.48 -8.65 -19.86
CA VAL A 188 -4.25 -8.71 -20.66
C VAL A 188 -3.56 -10.07 -20.46
N MET A 189 -3.42 -10.54 -19.22
CA MET A 189 -2.87 -11.88 -18.94
C MET A 189 -3.66 -12.99 -19.64
N ARG A 190 -5.00 -12.93 -19.62
CA ARG A 190 -5.87 -13.89 -20.35
C ARG A 190 -5.63 -13.83 -21.86
N LYS A 191 -5.51 -12.64 -22.44
CA LYS A 191 -5.25 -12.45 -23.88
C LYS A 191 -3.87 -12.96 -24.29
N ILE A 192 -2.84 -12.74 -23.47
CA ILE A 192 -1.50 -13.28 -23.71
C ILE A 192 -1.55 -14.81 -23.70
N LYS A 193 -2.17 -15.41 -22.68
CA LYS A 193 -2.28 -16.88 -22.57
C LYS A 193 -3.11 -17.49 -23.70
N ALA A 194 -4.16 -16.81 -24.17
CA ALA A 194 -4.94 -17.25 -25.33
C ALA A 194 -4.11 -17.26 -26.63
N ARG A 195 -3.19 -16.30 -26.82
CA ARG A 195 -2.28 -16.26 -27.97
C ARG A 195 -1.06 -17.17 -27.83
N ARG A 196 -0.59 -17.40 -26.60
CA ARG A 196 0.59 -18.21 -26.27
C ARG A 196 0.26 -19.16 -25.10
N PRO A 197 -0.43 -20.28 -25.36
CA PRO A 197 -0.87 -21.20 -24.29
C PRO A 197 0.28 -21.79 -23.47
N ASN A 198 1.44 -22.00 -24.10
CA ASN A 198 2.63 -22.60 -23.50
C ASN A 198 3.52 -21.58 -22.75
N ILE A 199 3.04 -20.35 -22.50
CA ILE A 199 3.78 -19.39 -21.69
C ILE A 199 3.83 -19.86 -20.23
N SER A 200 5.02 -19.87 -19.62
CA SER A 200 5.14 -20.17 -18.20
C SER A 200 4.53 -19.06 -17.35
N ASN A 201 4.04 -19.40 -16.15
CA ASN A 201 3.49 -18.41 -15.23
C ASN A 201 4.50 -17.30 -14.92
N LEU A 202 5.78 -17.63 -14.74
CA LEU A 202 6.83 -16.63 -14.50
C LEU A 202 6.96 -15.62 -15.66
N ARG A 203 6.97 -16.10 -16.92
CA ARG A 203 7.03 -15.22 -18.09
C ARG A 203 5.77 -14.36 -18.20
N LEU A 204 4.60 -14.92 -17.88
CA LEU A 204 3.34 -14.17 -17.88
C LEU A 204 3.37 -13.03 -16.86
N VAL A 205 3.88 -13.30 -15.65
CA VAL A 205 4.04 -12.28 -14.60
C VAL A 205 5.05 -11.22 -15.03
N ALA A 206 6.22 -11.61 -15.56
CA ALA A 206 7.23 -10.66 -16.02
C ALA A 206 6.74 -9.74 -17.13
N VAL A 207 5.98 -10.26 -18.11
CA VAL A 207 5.37 -9.43 -19.16
C VAL A 207 4.30 -8.50 -18.58
N THR A 208 3.49 -8.99 -17.63
CA THR A 208 2.48 -8.16 -16.96
C THR A 208 3.12 -7.01 -16.17
N TYR A 209 4.22 -7.30 -15.47
CA TYR A 209 5.02 -6.31 -14.77
C TYR A 209 5.58 -5.25 -15.72
N ALA A 210 6.17 -5.65 -16.86
CA ALA A 210 6.67 -4.71 -17.86
C ALA A 210 5.56 -3.82 -18.44
N ILE A 211 4.37 -4.38 -18.70
CA ILE A 211 3.21 -3.61 -19.17
C ILE A 211 2.73 -2.64 -18.09
N ALA A 212 2.68 -3.08 -16.82
CA ALA A 212 2.28 -2.23 -15.71
C ALA A 212 3.24 -1.05 -15.52
N PHE A 213 4.55 -1.30 -15.60
CA PHE A 213 5.59 -0.26 -15.57
C PHE A 213 5.41 0.78 -16.69
N LEU A 214 5.17 0.33 -17.92
CA LEU A 214 4.97 1.25 -19.06
C LEU A 214 3.66 2.04 -18.94
N PHE A 215 2.60 1.39 -18.46
CA PHE A 215 1.33 2.06 -18.19
C PHE A 215 1.48 3.12 -17.10
N ASP A 216 2.22 2.81 -16.05
CA ASP A 216 2.53 3.73 -14.97
C ASP A 216 3.31 4.94 -15.47
N PHE A 217 4.37 4.75 -16.26
CA PHE A 217 5.10 5.86 -16.89
C PHE A 217 4.19 6.79 -17.70
N VAL A 218 3.25 6.23 -18.49
CA VAL A 218 2.32 7.02 -19.30
C VAL A 218 1.30 7.74 -18.43
N MET A 219 0.68 7.05 -17.48
CA MET A 219 -0.36 7.62 -16.63
C MET A 219 0.24 8.61 -15.63
N GLU A 220 1.23 8.20 -14.87
CA GLU A 220 1.84 9.00 -13.82
C GLU A 220 2.83 10.01 -14.38
N GLY A 221 3.85 9.53 -15.09
CA GLY A 221 4.95 10.34 -15.59
C GLY A 221 4.54 11.39 -16.62
N LEU A 222 3.61 11.04 -17.54
CA LEU A 222 3.20 11.96 -18.62
C LEU A 222 1.89 12.70 -18.33
N VAL A 223 1.06 12.25 -17.38
CA VAL A 223 -0.24 12.88 -17.08
C VAL A 223 -0.32 13.39 -15.65
N LEU A 224 -0.25 12.53 -14.63
CA LEU A 224 -0.51 12.93 -13.23
C LEU A 224 0.53 13.91 -12.66
N LEU A 225 1.82 13.68 -12.93
CA LEU A 225 2.88 14.58 -12.47
C LEU A 225 2.83 15.94 -13.21
N PRO A 226 2.71 16.01 -14.55
CA PRO A 226 2.58 17.30 -15.24
C PRO A 226 1.36 18.13 -14.84
N ILE A 227 0.19 17.51 -14.62
CA ILE A 227 -1.01 18.21 -14.12
C ILE A 227 -0.91 18.56 -12.63
N GLY A 228 0.16 18.16 -11.94
CA GLY A 228 0.42 18.52 -10.56
C GLY A 228 -0.54 17.87 -9.58
N PHE A 229 -0.85 16.58 -9.74
CA PHE A 229 -1.65 15.83 -8.77
C PHE A 229 -0.82 15.51 -7.50
N TYR A 230 0.40 15.03 -7.70
CA TYR A 230 1.48 14.95 -6.70
C TYR A 230 2.83 15.19 -7.35
N THR A 231 3.88 15.25 -6.55
CA THR A 231 5.26 15.45 -6.98
C THR A 231 6.20 14.60 -6.12
N TYR A 232 7.34 14.16 -6.67
CA TYR A 232 8.37 13.43 -5.93
C TYR A 232 9.58 14.34 -5.64
N PRO A 233 9.49 15.30 -4.71
CA PRO A 233 10.59 16.23 -4.48
C PRO A 233 11.86 15.55 -3.94
N GLY A 234 11.71 14.45 -3.20
CA GLY A 234 12.85 13.67 -2.68
C GLY A 234 13.41 12.65 -3.66
N ALA A 235 13.08 12.69 -4.95
CA ALA A 235 13.54 11.70 -5.92
C ALA A 235 15.04 11.81 -6.22
N ILE A 236 15.70 10.67 -6.41
CA ILE A 236 17.10 10.62 -6.87
C ILE A 236 17.14 11.07 -8.34
N ARG A 237 17.77 12.21 -8.59
CA ARG A 237 17.78 12.91 -9.89
C ARG A 237 18.45 12.09 -10.98
N SER A 238 19.50 11.33 -10.65
CA SER A 238 20.27 10.53 -11.62
C SER A 238 19.48 9.40 -12.28
N VAL A 239 18.40 8.95 -11.63
CA VAL A 239 17.53 7.86 -12.10
C VAL A 239 16.07 8.34 -12.26
N SER A 240 15.89 9.62 -12.54
CA SER A 240 14.59 10.25 -12.74
C SER A 240 14.49 10.91 -14.13
N ILE A 241 13.32 10.81 -14.74
CA ILE A 241 12.96 11.54 -15.96
C ILE A 241 12.52 12.96 -15.56
N ASN A 242 12.93 13.98 -16.31
CA ASN A 242 12.70 15.40 -15.99
C ASN A 242 13.27 15.82 -14.63
N ALA A 243 14.42 15.28 -14.24
CA ALA A 243 15.08 15.58 -12.98
C ALA A 243 15.24 17.09 -12.73
N GLY A 244 14.92 17.54 -11.52
CA GLY A 244 15.00 18.95 -11.13
C GLY A 244 13.78 19.80 -11.48
N THR A 245 12.72 19.22 -12.04
CA THR A 245 11.40 19.88 -12.18
C THR A 245 10.41 19.39 -11.13
N TYR A 246 9.27 20.07 -10.97
CA TYR A 246 8.21 19.58 -10.07
C TYR A 246 7.59 18.25 -10.54
N TYR A 247 7.67 17.94 -11.84
CA TYR A 247 7.06 16.75 -12.46
C TYR A 247 8.10 15.67 -12.77
N GLN A 248 9.20 15.65 -12.02
CA GLN A 248 10.20 14.59 -12.14
C GLN A 248 9.59 13.23 -11.80
N TRP A 249 9.81 12.24 -12.67
CA TRP A 249 9.31 10.89 -12.51
C TRP A 249 10.47 9.94 -12.19
N PRO A 250 10.57 9.40 -10.98
CA PRO A 250 11.59 8.43 -10.63
C PRO A 250 11.32 7.10 -11.31
N VAL A 251 12.28 6.57 -12.07
CA VAL A 251 12.09 5.28 -12.78
C VAL A 251 11.79 4.14 -11.81
N TYR A 252 12.37 4.21 -10.61
CA TYR A 252 12.14 3.22 -9.57
C TYR A 252 10.72 3.30 -8.96
N GLU A 253 10.02 4.43 -9.09
CA GLU A 253 8.60 4.49 -8.74
C GLU A 253 7.77 3.58 -9.63
N GLY A 254 7.93 3.68 -10.95
CA GLY A 254 7.28 2.75 -11.87
C GLY A 254 7.65 1.29 -11.62
N LEU A 255 8.88 1.01 -11.17
CA LEU A 255 9.28 -0.34 -10.80
C LEU A 255 8.55 -0.85 -9.55
N MET A 256 8.39 0.00 -8.54
CA MET A 256 7.67 -0.32 -7.29
C MET A 256 6.17 -0.47 -7.58
N TRP A 257 5.54 0.51 -8.23
CA TRP A 257 4.11 0.46 -8.60
C TRP A 257 3.80 -0.67 -9.58
N GLY A 258 4.64 -0.87 -10.60
CA GLY A 258 4.55 -2.04 -11.48
C GLY A 258 4.60 -3.36 -10.70
N GLY A 259 5.36 -3.40 -9.61
CA GLY A 259 5.49 -4.56 -8.71
C GLY A 259 4.21 -4.83 -7.94
N VAL A 260 3.65 -3.79 -7.31
CA VAL A 260 2.35 -3.86 -6.64
C VAL A 260 1.29 -4.33 -7.63
N GLN A 261 1.21 -3.70 -8.80
CA GLN A 261 0.18 -3.99 -9.79
C GLN A 261 0.28 -5.41 -10.33
N ALA A 262 1.50 -5.89 -10.62
CA ALA A 262 1.74 -7.27 -11.00
C ALA A 262 1.36 -8.25 -9.89
N ALA A 263 1.70 -7.96 -8.63
CA ALA A 263 1.35 -8.78 -7.48
C ALA A 263 -0.18 -8.87 -7.26
N LEU A 264 -0.90 -7.75 -7.35
CA LEU A 264 -2.36 -7.70 -7.28
C LEU A 264 -3.00 -8.47 -8.45
N CYS A 265 -2.46 -8.32 -9.66
CA CYS A 265 -2.90 -9.11 -10.82
C CYS A 265 -2.67 -10.61 -10.59
N CYS A 266 -1.53 -11.01 -10.02
CA CYS A 266 -1.25 -12.41 -9.68
C CYS A 266 -2.23 -12.94 -8.64
N LEU A 267 -2.48 -12.16 -7.57
CA LEU A 267 -3.42 -12.51 -6.51
C LEU A 267 -4.81 -12.75 -7.09
N ARG A 268 -5.28 -11.90 -8.01
CA ARG A 268 -6.59 -12.01 -8.65
C ARG A 268 -6.66 -13.04 -9.78
N TYR A 269 -5.57 -13.27 -10.52
CA TYR A 269 -5.55 -14.13 -11.71
C TYR A 269 -5.33 -15.61 -11.38
N PHE A 270 -4.42 -15.92 -10.43
CA PHE A 270 -4.10 -17.29 -10.06
C PHE A 270 -5.01 -17.77 -8.94
N THR A 271 -6.25 -18.10 -9.30
CA THR A 271 -7.24 -18.68 -8.39
C THR A 271 -7.32 -20.20 -8.54
N ASP A 272 -7.78 -20.87 -7.47
CA ASP A 272 -8.14 -22.29 -7.54
C ASP A 272 -9.44 -22.52 -8.36
N ASP A 273 -9.83 -23.78 -8.52
CA ASP A 273 -11.05 -24.17 -9.26
C ASP A 273 -12.34 -23.59 -8.64
N ARG A 274 -12.27 -23.11 -7.39
CA ARG A 274 -13.38 -22.45 -6.68
C ARG A 274 -13.28 -20.93 -6.71
N GLY A 275 -12.32 -20.36 -7.44
CA GLY A 275 -12.11 -18.92 -7.56
C GLY A 275 -11.50 -18.27 -6.31
N ARG A 276 -10.78 -19.04 -5.48
CA ARG A 276 -10.12 -18.57 -4.26
C ARG A 276 -8.64 -18.27 -4.52
N THR A 277 -8.16 -17.18 -3.95
CA THR A 277 -6.76 -16.76 -4.03
C THR A 277 -5.87 -17.56 -3.06
N VAL A 278 -4.55 -17.40 -3.15
CA VAL A 278 -3.59 -18.11 -2.30
C VAL A 278 -3.77 -17.84 -0.80
N VAL A 279 -4.23 -16.64 -0.44
CA VAL A 279 -4.43 -16.24 0.97
C VAL A 279 -5.71 -16.83 1.57
N GLU A 280 -6.59 -17.38 0.74
CA GLU A 280 -7.86 -18.00 1.14
C GLU A 280 -7.75 -19.52 1.33
N ARG A 281 -6.56 -20.11 1.13
CA ARG A 281 -6.35 -21.55 1.25
C ARG A 281 -6.62 -22.04 2.68
N GLY A 282 -7.44 -23.08 2.79
CA GLY A 282 -7.92 -23.62 4.07
C GLY A 282 -9.21 -23.00 4.59
N LEU A 283 -9.93 -22.22 3.77
CA LEU A 283 -11.22 -21.61 4.17
C LEU A 283 -12.29 -22.65 4.52
N ASP A 284 -12.26 -23.84 3.89
CA ASP A 284 -13.22 -24.92 4.14
C ASP A 284 -13.14 -25.47 5.58
N ASP A 285 -11.97 -25.34 6.22
CA ASP A 285 -11.72 -25.80 7.59
C ASP A 285 -12.10 -24.76 8.66
N VAL A 286 -12.53 -23.56 8.25
CA VAL A 286 -12.97 -22.50 9.17
C VAL A 286 -14.36 -22.86 9.69
N ARG A 287 -14.38 -23.36 10.93
CA ARG A 287 -15.62 -23.68 11.66
C ARG A 287 -16.44 -22.40 11.92
N GLY A 288 -17.68 -22.38 11.42
CA GLY A 288 -18.64 -21.30 11.64
C GLY A 288 -19.63 -21.15 10.50
N GLY A 289 -20.62 -20.27 10.68
CA GLY A 289 -21.59 -19.95 9.62
C GLY A 289 -20.98 -19.16 8.46
N LEU A 290 -21.75 -19.01 7.38
CA LEU A 290 -21.32 -18.34 6.14
C LEU A 290 -20.76 -16.93 6.40
N ALA A 291 -21.34 -16.16 7.32
CA ALA A 291 -20.86 -14.82 7.66
C ALA A 291 -19.42 -14.81 8.20
N ARG A 292 -19.08 -15.76 9.08
CA ARG A 292 -17.73 -15.86 9.66
C ARG A 292 -16.70 -16.26 8.59
N GLN A 293 -17.07 -17.17 7.69
CA GLN A 293 -16.21 -17.56 6.58
C GLN A 293 -15.97 -16.38 5.62
N GLN A 294 -17.01 -15.63 5.26
CA GLN A 294 -16.88 -14.45 4.38
C GLN A 294 -16.03 -13.34 5.03
N LEU A 295 -16.20 -13.09 6.32
CA LEU A 295 -15.38 -12.11 7.05
C LEU A 295 -13.91 -12.54 7.13
N THR A 296 -13.65 -13.80 7.48
CA THR A 296 -12.28 -14.35 7.53
C THR A 296 -11.62 -14.26 6.16
N ARG A 297 -12.36 -14.57 5.10
CA ARG A 297 -11.95 -14.45 3.71
C ARG A 297 -11.60 -13.00 3.35
N LEU A 298 -12.46 -12.04 3.69
CA LEU A 298 -12.24 -10.61 3.44
C LEU A 298 -10.97 -10.11 4.15
N LEU A 299 -10.79 -10.47 5.42
CA LEU A 299 -9.61 -10.08 6.21
C LEU A 299 -8.32 -10.69 5.66
N ALA A 300 -8.36 -11.94 5.19
CA ALA A 300 -7.21 -12.57 4.56
C ALA A 300 -6.84 -11.90 3.21
N ILE A 301 -7.84 -11.55 2.39
CA ILE A 301 -7.63 -10.80 1.14
C ILE A 301 -7.09 -9.41 1.44
N PHE A 302 -7.64 -8.71 2.44
CA PHE A 302 -7.14 -7.41 2.88
C PHE A 302 -5.67 -7.47 3.30
N ALA A 303 -5.28 -8.49 4.07
CA ALA A 303 -3.90 -8.71 4.46
C ALA A 303 -3.00 -9.01 3.25
N GLY A 304 -3.47 -9.83 2.30
CA GLY A 304 -2.72 -10.15 1.08
C GLY A 304 -2.51 -8.92 0.18
N VAL A 305 -3.55 -8.13 -0.05
CA VAL A 305 -3.48 -6.86 -0.80
C VAL A 305 -2.56 -5.87 -0.09
N SER A 306 -2.73 -5.70 1.22
CA SER A 306 -1.88 -4.83 2.04
C SER A 306 -0.42 -5.27 2.02
N ALA A 307 -0.14 -6.56 2.06
CA ALA A 307 1.22 -7.10 1.98
C ALA A 307 1.86 -6.87 0.60
N CYS A 308 1.08 -6.94 -0.49
CA CYS A 308 1.59 -6.61 -1.82
C CYS A 308 2.08 -5.15 -1.85
N PHE A 309 1.28 -4.22 -1.36
CA PHE A 309 1.68 -2.81 -1.30
C PHE A 309 2.86 -2.59 -0.34
N PHE A 310 2.80 -3.18 0.85
CA PHE A 310 3.86 -3.01 1.85
C PHE A 310 5.22 -3.49 1.34
N VAL A 311 5.28 -4.70 0.77
CA VAL A 311 6.53 -5.34 0.35
C VAL A 311 7.10 -4.73 -0.93
N PHE A 312 6.26 -4.48 -1.93
CA PHE A 312 6.73 -4.01 -3.24
C PHE A 312 6.85 -2.48 -3.34
N TYR A 313 6.20 -1.74 -2.45
CA TYR A 313 6.21 -0.28 -2.47
C TYR A 313 6.83 0.30 -1.20
N ASN A 314 6.22 0.10 -0.03
CA ASN A 314 6.65 0.80 1.18
C ASN A 314 8.07 0.47 1.61
N VAL A 315 8.44 -0.82 1.64
CA VAL A 315 9.79 -1.26 2.04
C VAL A 315 10.88 -0.67 1.15
N PRO A 316 10.85 -0.83 -0.19
CA PRO A 316 11.86 -0.22 -1.05
C PRO A 316 11.80 1.31 -1.03
N ALA A 317 10.61 1.91 -0.96
CA ALA A 317 10.46 3.36 -0.87
C ALA A 317 11.17 3.93 0.37
N GLN A 318 11.11 3.24 1.52
CA GLN A 318 11.83 3.66 2.73
C GLN A 318 13.34 3.68 2.54
N TRP A 319 13.89 2.65 1.88
CA TRP A 319 15.31 2.61 1.58
C TRP A 319 15.72 3.77 0.68
N ILE A 320 14.93 4.04 -0.36
CA ILE A 320 15.23 5.08 -1.34
C ILE A 320 15.04 6.48 -0.74
N GLY A 321 14.03 6.70 0.10
CA GLY A 321 13.76 7.98 0.76
C GLY A 321 14.89 8.46 1.68
N MET A 322 15.74 7.55 2.17
CA MET A 322 16.97 7.91 2.91
C MET A 322 18.09 8.45 2.01
N HIS A 323 17.98 8.28 0.69
CA HIS A 323 18.96 8.71 -0.31
C HIS A 323 18.43 9.87 -1.16
N ALA A 324 17.47 10.63 -0.63
CA ALA A 324 16.82 11.72 -1.35
C ALA A 324 17.82 12.82 -1.74
N ASP A 325 17.81 13.22 -3.01
CA ASP A 325 18.54 14.38 -3.52
C ASP A 325 17.90 15.70 -3.03
N PRO A 326 18.56 16.86 -3.24
CA PRO A 326 17.96 18.13 -2.87
C PRO A 326 16.61 18.32 -3.56
N TRP A 327 15.63 18.84 -2.81
CA TRP A 327 14.34 19.19 -3.39
C TRP A 327 14.50 20.17 -4.57
N PRO A 328 13.82 19.94 -5.71
CA PRO A 328 13.90 20.85 -6.85
C PRO A 328 13.45 22.28 -6.51
N GLU A 329 14.18 23.29 -6.98
CA GLU A 329 13.76 24.71 -6.83
C GLU A 329 12.38 24.96 -7.47
N ASP A 330 12.12 24.28 -8.58
CA ASP A 330 10.84 24.34 -9.28
C ASP A 330 9.70 23.79 -8.40
N HIS A 331 9.95 22.77 -7.59
CA HIS A 331 8.99 22.33 -6.58
C HIS A 331 8.85 23.38 -5.46
N GLN A 332 9.96 23.83 -4.89
CA GLN A 332 9.99 24.68 -3.69
C GLN A 332 9.28 26.04 -3.90
N LYS A 333 9.41 26.66 -5.08
CA LYS A 333 8.74 27.94 -5.39
C LYS A 333 7.22 27.85 -5.53
N ARG A 334 6.64 26.65 -5.55
CA ARG A 334 5.19 26.40 -5.64
C ARG A 334 4.69 25.94 -4.28
N SER A 335 4.16 26.88 -3.51
CA SER A 335 3.66 26.63 -2.14
C SER A 335 2.64 25.50 -2.06
N TYR A 336 1.86 25.28 -3.12
CA TYR A 336 0.84 24.23 -3.19
C TYR A 336 1.40 22.81 -3.33
N PHE A 337 2.70 22.62 -3.57
CA PHE A 337 3.37 21.33 -3.52
C PHE A 337 4.15 21.10 -2.22
N ASN A 338 4.56 22.18 -1.56
CA ASN A 338 5.38 22.12 -0.34
C ASN A 338 4.51 21.93 0.91
N GLY A 339 3.34 22.58 0.99
CA GLY A 339 2.45 22.48 2.16
C GLY A 339 3.02 23.11 3.44
N GLY A 340 4.01 23.98 3.29
CA GLY A 340 4.67 24.68 4.40
C GLY A 340 5.48 23.74 5.31
N ILE A 341 5.91 22.59 4.80
CA ILE A 341 6.74 21.63 5.56
C ILE A 341 8.15 22.19 5.76
N CYS A 342 8.66 22.93 4.77
CA CYS A 342 10.01 23.48 4.77
C CYS A 342 10.14 24.70 3.84
N GLY A 343 11.30 25.35 3.86
CA GLY A 343 11.62 26.43 2.92
C GLY A 343 10.98 27.77 3.30
N ASP A 344 10.60 28.56 2.30
CA ASP A 344 10.10 29.92 2.49
C ASP A 344 8.89 29.99 3.45
N GLY A 345 8.93 30.92 4.40
CA GLY A 345 7.94 31.03 5.48
C GLY A 345 8.14 30.05 6.65
N THR A 346 9.25 29.30 6.69
CA THR A 346 9.61 28.39 7.79
C THR A 346 11.06 28.59 8.25
N ASP A 347 11.37 28.13 9.46
CA ASP A 347 12.73 28.03 10.00
C ASP A 347 13.46 26.75 9.55
N THR A 348 12.73 25.82 8.92
CA THR A 348 13.23 24.49 8.55
C THR A 348 13.63 24.47 7.07
N PRO A 349 14.90 24.22 6.72
CA PRO A 349 15.31 24.08 5.33
C PRO A 349 14.68 22.84 4.69
N CYS A 350 14.43 22.89 3.38
CA CYS A 350 13.94 21.72 2.67
C CYS A 350 14.99 20.60 2.60
N PRO A 351 14.57 19.33 2.59
CA PRO A 351 15.49 18.19 2.59
C PRO A 351 16.60 18.32 1.54
N ASN A 352 17.83 18.16 2.02
CA ASN A 352 19.04 18.27 1.21
C ASN A 352 20.11 17.31 1.78
N PRO A 353 20.82 16.52 0.93
CA PRO A 353 21.88 15.61 1.35
C PRO A 353 23.00 16.21 2.21
N VAL A 354 23.21 17.53 2.14
CA VAL A 354 24.23 18.21 2.97
C VAL A 354 23.80 18.36 4.42
N LEU A 355 22.52 18.16 4.73
CA LEU A 355 21.95 18.24 6.07
C LEU A 355 21.58 16.85 6.60
N PRO A 356 21.70 16.60 7.92
CA PRO A 356 21.19 15.38 8.50
C PRO A 356 19.67 15.31 8.33
N ILE A 357 19.13 14.11 8.16
CA ILE A 357 17.68 13.90 8.10
C ILE A 357 17.11 14.15 9.52
N PRO A 358 16.30 15.21 9.72
CA PRO A 358 15.72 15.49 11.02
C PRO A 358 14.64 14.45 11.36
N THR A 359 14.45 14.21 12.65
CA THR A 359 13.40 13.36 13.19
C THR A 359 12.58 14.15 14.20
N LYS A 360 11.41 13.63 14.59
CA LYS A 360 10.60 14.21 15.69
C LYS A 360 11.33 14.35 17.04
N ARG A 361 12.46 13.66 17.23
CA ARG A 361 13.22 13.62 18.49
C ARG A 361 14.60 14.25 18.41
N SER A 362 15.04 14.64 17.22
CA SER A 362 16.38 15.21 17.02
C SER A 362 16.30 16.72 16.90
N GLY A 363 17.44 17.38 17.14
CA GLY A 363 17.61 18.75 16.62
C GLY A 363 17.67 18.76 15.10
N TYR A 364 17.55 19.95 14.52
CA TYR A 364 17.73 20.19 13.10
C TYR A 364 18.55 21.47 12.89
N VAL A 365 19.15 21.61 11.71
CA VAL A 365 19.86 22.84 11.33
C VAL A 365 18.86 23.76 10.64
N ASP A 366 18.71 24.98 11.14
CA ASP A 366 17.78 25.96 10.57
C ASP A 366 18.30 26.59 9.27
N ILE A 367 17.48 27.44 8.65
CA ILE A 367 17.83 28.18 7.42
C ILE A 367 19.01 29.16 7.58
N HIS A 368 19.44 29.45 8.82
CA HIS A 368 20.59 30.30 9.15
C HIS A 368 21.84 29.47 9.52
N GLY A 369 21.77 28.14 9.44
CA GLY A 369 22.86 27.24 9.78
C GLY A 369 23.04 27.01 11.29
N GLN A 370 22.07 27.39 12.12
CA GLN A 370 22.11 27.18 13.57
C GLN A 370 21.44 25.85 13.94
N LEU A 371 22.03 25.15 14.91
CA LEU A 371 21.44 23.92 15.45
C LEU A 371 20.31 24.28 16.42
N VAL A 372 19.08 23.92 16.06
CA VAL A 372 17.89 24.05 16.90
C VAL A 372 17.62 22.71 17.58
N LEU A 373 17.70 22.67 18.92
CA LEU A 373 17.40 21.48 19.71
C LEU A 373 15.91 21.42 20.11
N PRO A 374 15.35 20.21 20.32
CA PRO A 374 14.02 20.07 20.88
C PRO A 374 13.90 20.79 22.24
N PRO A 375 12.70 21.26 22.61
CA PRO A 375 12.48 21.93 23.89
C PRO A 375 12.96 21.08 25.07
N GLY A 376 13.82 21.67 25.92
CA GLY A 376 14.37 21.00 27.10
C GLY A 376 15.48 19.99 26.82
N ALA A 377 15.89 19.80 25.57
CA ALA A 377 17.04 18.96 25.22
C ALA A 377 18.35 19.74 25.35
N GLN A 378 19.41 19.02 25.72
CA GLN A 378 20.79 19.51 25.72
C GLN A 378 21.65 18.57 24.87
N LEU A 379 22.79 19.08 24.40
CA LEU A 379 23.76 18.22 23.72
C LEU A 379 24.24 17.13 24.68
N PRO A 380 24.38 15.88 24.21
CA PRO A 380 24.88 14.80 25.04
C PRO A 380 26.33 15.07 25.44
N GLU A 381 26.64 14.88 26.73
CA GLU A 381 28.01 14.97 27.23
C GLU A 381 28.85 13.76 26.77
N THR A 382 30.13 13.99 26.51
CA THR A 382 31.05 12.92 26.12
C THR A 382 31.37 12.05 27.33
N VAL A 383 30.96 10.78 27.32
CA VAL A 383 31.31 9.81 28.36
C VAL A 383 32.74 9.29 28.09
N PRO A 384 33.70 9.49 29.00
CA PRO A 384 35.07 9.05 28.79
C PRO A 384 35.17 7.52 28.76
N LEU A 385 36.06 7.01 27.91
CA LEU A 385 36.33 5.56 27.83
C LEU A 385 36.95 5.06 29.14
N GLN A 386 36.44 3.94 29.65
CA GLN A 386 37.11 3.21 30.72
C GLN A 386 38.36 2.55 30.17
N ARG A 387 39.53 3.14 30.42
CA ARG A 387 40.82 2.56 30.01
C ARG A 387 41.16 1.38 30.93
N GLY A 388 41.45 0.22 30.34
CA GLY A 388 41.96 -0.95 31.07
C GLY A 388 43.35 -0.69 31.66
N LYS A 389 43.66 -1.34 32.79
CA LYS A 389 44.99 -1.30 33.41
C LYS A 389 45.91 -2.34 32.82
#